data_AF-A0A066U897-F1
#
_entry.id   AF-A0A066U897-F1
#
_cell.length_a   1.000
_cell.length_b   1.000
_cell.length_c   1.000
_cell.angle_alpha   90.00
_cell.angle_beta   90.00
_cell.angle_gamma   90.00
#
_symmetry.space_group_name_H-M   'P 1'
#
loop_
_entity.id
_entity.type
_entity.pdbx_description
1 polymer ?
#
loop_
_entity_poly.entity_id
_entity_poly.type
_entity_poly.pdbx_seq_one_letter_code
_entity_poly.pdbx_strand_id
1 'polypeptide(L)'
;MAIDRGHRFGIDFDDAFPQGLVMVGEVSPDNEYQSREDRAANRPVRQRVDEITGKRQWKVMVTDPAETRAKRASFEITLLADVQPVPTTSEALPGMRPIELDGLTAEPRVAGQGEFKYQSYVFRATGFKQAASKASRSGGTSETAKAA
;
A
#
# COMPACT_ATOMS: atom_id res chain seq x y z
N MET A 1 -5.83 29.75 5.82
CA MET A 1 -6.02 28.81 4.70
C MET A 1 -7.14 27.86 5.10
N ALA A 2 -8.00 27.41 4.19
CA ALA A 2 -9.16 26.57 4.54
C ALA A 2 -8.84 25.07 4.70
N ILE A 3 -7.67 24.64 4.23
CA ILE A 3 -7.21 23.26 4.35
C ILE A 3 -6.30 23.17 5.58
N ASP A 4 -6.67 22.29 6.51
CA ASP A 4 -5.91 22.07 7.74
C ASP A 4 -4.65 21.22 7.49
N ARG A 5 -3.68 21.37 8.40
CA ARG A 5 -2.48 20.53 8.40
C ARG A 5 -2.87 19.07 8.64
N GLY A 6 -2.35 18.17 7.81
CA GLY A 6 -2.65 16.74 7.92
C GLY A 6 -3.92 16.33 7.17
N HIS A 7 -4.51 17.23 6.38
CA HIS A 7 -5.60 16.87 5.48
C HIS A 7 -5.19 15.74 4.54
N ARG A 8 -6.08 14.74 4.42
CA ARG A 8 -5.88 13.55 3.59
C ARG A 8 -6.75 13.67 2.35
N PHE A 9 -6.13 13.81 1.18
CA PHE A 9 -6.85 13.87 -0.07
C PHE A 9 -7.17 12.45 -0.54
N GLY A 10 -8.42 12.17 -0.85
CA GLY A 10 -8.77 10.96 -1.59
C GLY A 10 -8.18 11.04 -3.00
N ILE A 11 -7.61 9.93 -3.47
CA ILE A 11 -7.03 9.82 -4.80
C ILE A 11 -7.25 8.40 -5.32
N ASP A 12 -7.61 8.27 -6.60
CA ASP A 12 -7.74 6.96 -7.21
C ASP A 12 -6.37 6.28 -7.32
N PHE A 13 -6.34 4.97 -7.07
CA PHE A 13 -5.11 4.20 -7.08
C PHE A 13 -4.39 4.29 -8.43
N ASP A 14 -5.15 4.20 -9.52
CA ASP A 14 -4.64 4.22 -10.89
C ASP A 14 -4.05 5.60 -11.28
N ASP A 15 -4.53 6.68 -10.65
CA ASP A 15 -3.98 8.02 -10.83
C ASP A 15 -2.66 8.21 -10.07
N ALA A 16 -2.58 7.65 -8.85
CA ALA A 16 -1.38 7.75 -8.02
C ALA A 16 -0.26 6.81 -8.48
N PHE A 17 -0.63 5.60 -8.93
CA PHE A 17 0.29 4.50 -9.25
C PHE A 17 -0.13 3.80 -10.56
N PRO A 18 0.13 4.44 -11.72
CA PRO A 18 -0.38 3.96 -13.02
C PRO A 18 0.20 2.61 -13.47
N GLN A 19 1.33 2.18 -12.89
CA GLN A 19 1.92 0.85 -13.14
C GLN A 19 1.58 -0.17 -12.03
N GLY A 20 0.72 0.21 -11.09
CA GLY A 20 0.47 -0.52 -9.86
C GLY A 20 1.63 -0.45 -8.88
N LEU A 21 1.48 -1.16 -7.76
CA LEU A 21 2.52 -1.28 -6.74
C LEU A 21 2.92 -2.73 -6.58
N VAL A 22 4.19 -2.96 -6.25
CA VAL A 22 4.70 -4.27 -5.87
C VAL A 22 4.90 -4.28 -4.37
N MET A 23 4.07 -5.04 -3.65
CA MET A 23 4.27 -5.30 -2.23
C MET A 23 5.46 -6.24 -2.04
N VAL A 24 6.31 -5.91 -1.06
CA VAL A 24 7.50 -6.68 -0.68
C VAL A 24 7.35 -7.13 0.78
N GLY A 25 7.43 -8.44 1.00
CA GLY A 25 7.25 -9.07 2.31
C GLY A 25 5.78 -9.22 2.69
N GLU A 26 5.48 -9.02 3.96
CA GLU A 26 4.14 -9.22 4.54
C GLU A 26 3.60 -7.92 5.16
N VAL A 27 2.28 -7.86 5.30
CA VAL A 27 1.63 -6.80 6.07
C VAL A 27 1.95 -7.01 7.55
N SER A 28 2.47 -6.00 8.24
CA SER A 28 2.81 -6.07 9.67
C SER A 28 2.04 -5.02 10.48
N PRO A 29 1.80 -5.23 11.79
CA PRO A 29 1.19 -4.19 12.62
C PRO A 29 2.14 -2.98 12.75
N ASP A 30 1.63 -1.76 12.60
CA ASP A 30 2.41 -0.56 12.91
C ASP A 30 2.37 -0.31 14.42
N ASN A 31 3.44 -0.70 15.09
CA ASN A 31 3.53 -0.62 16.54
C ASN A 31 4.16 0.69 17.02
N GLU A 32 3.72 1.14 18.19
CA GLU A 32 4.37 2.23 18.90
C GLU A 32 5.82 1.87 19.22
N TYR A 33 6.67 2.91 19.22
CA TYR A 33 8.06 2.73 19.62
C TYR A 33 8.09 2.32 21.09
N GLN A 34 8.67 1.15 21.35
CA GLN A 34 8.90 0.67 22.71
C GLN A 34 10.32 0.99 23.14
N SER A 35 10.47 1.67 24.29
CA SER A 35 11.79 1.92 24.87
C SER A 35 12.45 0.60 25.30
N ARG A 36 13.78 0.60 25.44
CA ARG A 36 14.52 -0.60 25.90
C ARG A 36 14.08 -1.02 27.31
N GLU A 37 13.76 -0.06 28.17
CA GLU A 37 13.31 -0.29 29.54
C GLU A 37 11.91 -0.92 29.56
N ASP A 38 10.99 -0.43 28.72
CA ASP A 38 9.64 -1.01 28.60
C ASP A 38 9.69 -2.45 28.05
N ARG A 39 10.59 -2.71 27.11
CA ARG A 39 10.82 -4.06 26.58
C ARG A 39 11.39 -4.99 27.65
N ALA A 40 12.34 -4.52 28.46
CA ALA A 40 12.90 -5.27 29.58
C ALA A 40 11.85 -5.56 30.67
N ALA A 41 10.87 -4.67 30.82
CA ALA A 41 9.74 -4.82 31.74
C ALA A 41 8.56 -5.66 31.16
N ASN A 42 8.73 -6.31 30.00
CA ASN A 42 7.69 -7.09 29.32
C ASN A 42 6.38 -6.33 29.12
N ARG A 43 6.43 -5.01 28.91
CA ARG A 43 5.22 -4.25 28.60
C ARG A 43 4.67 -4.67 27.24
N PRO A 44 3.34 -4.78 27.09
CA PRO A 44 2.74 -5.16 25.82
C PRO A 44 3.00 -4.08 24.77
N VAL A 45 3.42 -4.53 23.57
CA VAL A 45 3.60 -3.65 22.42
C VAL A 45 2.22 -3.19 21.96
N ARG A 46 2.02 -1.86 21.91
CA ARG A 46 0.76 -1.27 21.47
C ARG A 46 0.82 -1.01 19.98
N GLN A 47 -0.18 -1.53 19.25
CA GLN A 47 -0.39 -1.17 17.86
C GLN A 47 -1.00 0.23 17.80
N ARG A 48 -0.51 1.04 16.86
CA ARG A 48 -1.06 2.37 16.62
C ARG A 48 -2.47 2.27 16.04
N VAL A 49 -3.29 3.25 16.42
CA VAL A 49 -4.64 3.45 15.90
C VAL A 49 -4.65 4.78 15.17
N ASP A 50 -5.34 4.83 14.05
CA ASP A 50 -5.50 6.05 13.29
C ASP A 50 -6.50 6.99 13.97
N GLU A 51 -6.11 8.24 14.19
CA GLU A 51 -6.92 9.20 14.95
C GLU A 51 -8.20 9.63 14.23
N ILE A 52 -8.20 9.58 12.88
CA ILE A 52 -9.36 9.99 12.07
C ILE A 52 -10.37 8.85 11.95
N THR A 53 -9.90 7.63 11.66
CA THR A 53 -10.78 6.49 11.38
C THR A 53 -11.04 5.59 12.59
N GLY A 54 -10.24 5.69 13.65
CA GLY A 54 -10.29 4.79 14.80
C GLY A 54 -9.81 3.36 14.52
N LYS A 55 -9.29 3.08 13.32
CA LYS A 55 -8.85 1.75 12.89
C LYS A 55 -7.39 1.49 13.24
N ARG A 56 -7.03 0.21 13.42
CA ARG A 56 -5.63 -0.19 13.63
C ARG A 56 -4.80 0.11 12.39
N GLN A 57 -3.57 0.55 12.63
CA GLN A 57 -2.59 0.80 11.58
C GLN A 57 -1.78 -0.45 11.30
N TRP A 58 -1.78 -0.86 10.04
CA TRP A 58 -0.93 -1.89 9.49
C TRP A 58 0.01 -1.24 8.50
N LYS A 59 1.17 -1.82 8.28
CA LYS A 59 2.16 -1.29 7.36
C LYS A 59 2.67 -2.36 6.42
N VAL A 60 2.94 -1.93 5.21
CA VAL A 60 3.46 -2.78 4.14
C VAL A 60 4.51 -2.01 3.37
N MET A 61 5.61 -2.69 3.05
CA MET A 61 6.62 -2.13 2.16
C MET A 61 6.18 -2.38 0.72
N VAL A 62 6.24 -1.33 -0.09
CA VAL A 62 5.88 -1.38 -1.50
C VAL A 62 6.98 -0.77 -2.35
N THR A 63 7.02 -1.18 -3.60
CA THR A 63 7.85 -0.60 -4.64
C THR A 63 6.95 -0.11 -5.77
N ASP A 64 7.13 1.15 -6.16
CA ASP A 64 6.51 1.78 -7.32
C ASP A 64 7.42 1.63 -8.55
N PRO A 65 7.01 0.84 -9.57
CA PRO A 65 7.76 0.69 -10.81
C PRO A 65 7.83 1.97 -11.66
N ALA A 66 6.91 2.92 -11.47
CA ALA A 66 6.88 4.18 -12.23
C ALA A 66 7.85 5.24 -11.68
N GLU A 67 8.33 5.08 -10.43
CA GLU A 67 9.25 6.04 -9.82
C GLU A 67 10.68 5.86 -10.33
N THR A 68 11.16 6.90 -11.02
CA THR A 68 12.52 6.94 -11.60
C THR A 68 13.64 7.09 -10.56
N ARG A 69 13.34 7.64 -9.39
CA ARG A 69 14.33 7.86 -8.33
C ARG A 69 14.36 6.67 -7.38
N ALA A 70 15.40 5.84 -7.50
CA ALA A 70 15.59 4.63 -6.69
C ALA A 70 15.40 4.82 -5.17
N LYS A 71 15.82 5.98 -4.61
CA LYS A 71 15.65 6.30 -3.18
C LYS A 71 14.19 6.51 -2.74
N ARG A 72 13.26 6.63 -3.69
CA ARG A 72 11.83 6.90 -3.48
C ARG A 72 10.94 5.78 -4.02
N ALA A 73 11.50 4.93 -4.88
CA ALA A 73 10.76 3.84 -5.49
C ALA A 73 10.19 2.88 -4.44
N SER A 74 10.91 2.65 -3.34
CA SER A 74 10.41 1.84 -2.23
C SER A 74 10.03 2.70 -1.02
N PHE A 75 8.81 2.51 -0.53
CA PHE A 75 8.28 3.22 0.62
C PHE A 75 7.27 2.37 1.39
N GLU A 76 6.83 2.89 2.54
CA GLU A 76 5.84 2.24 3.39
C GLU A 76 4.45 2.84 3.15
N ILE A 77 3.44 1.97 3.05
CA ILE A 77 2.03 2.36 3.04
C ILE A 77 1.38 1.89 4.32
N THR A 78 0.55 2.76 4.92
CA THR A 78 -0.27 2.40 6.07
C THR A 78 -1.65 1.91 5.62
N LEU A 79 -2.03 0.70 6.01
CA LEU A 79 -3.38 0.16 5.81
C LEU A 79 -4.20 0.34 7.10
N LEU A 80 -5.44 0.80 6.96
CA LEU A 80 -6.35 1.13 8.05
C LEU A 80 -7.49 0.12 8.13
N ALA A 81 -7.36 -0.86 9.02
CA ALA A 81 -8.31 -1.97 9.15
C ALA A 81 -8.35 -2.55 10.56
N ASP A 82 -9.49 -3.09 10.99
CA ASP A 82 -9.67 -3.72 12.31
C ASP A 82 -8.86 -5.02 12.47
N VAL A 83 -8.62 -5.71 11.35
CA VAL A 83 -7.84 -6.95 11.24
C VAL A 83 -6.77 -6.79 10.18
N GLN A 84 -5.74 -7.65 10.20
CA GLN A 84 -4.66 -7.62 9.21
C GLN A 84 -5.23 -7.78 7.80
N PRO A 85 -5.06 -6.78 6.91
CA PRO A 85 -5.46 -6.92 5.52
C PRO A 85 -4.66 -8.03 4.84
N VAL A 86 -5.36 -8.95 4.18
CA VAL A 86 -4.75 -10.03 3.40
C VAL A 86 -4.78 -9.62 1.93
N PRO A 87 -3.64 -9.62 1.23
CA PRO A 87 -3.64 -9.24 -0.17
C PRO A 87 -4.29 -10.33 -1.03
N THR A 88 -4.92 -9.90 -2.11
CA THR A 88 -5.87 -10.69 -2.93
C THR A 88 -5.24 -11.31 -4.18
N THR A 89 -4.02 -10.92 -4.52
CA THR A 89 -3.29 -11.31 -5.75
C THR A 89 -2.40 -12.55 -5.55
N SER A 90 -1.74 -13.07 -6.57
CA SER A 90 -0.71 -14.10 -6.37
C SER A 90 0.68 -13.48 -6.32
N GLU A 91 1.63 -14.16 -5.66
CA GLU A 91 3.04 -13.76 -5.74
C GLU A 91 3.56 -13.90 -7.18
N ALA A 92 4.29 -12.89 -7.63
CA ALA A 92 5.01 -12.93 -8.91
C ALA A 92 6.43 -13.48 -8.71
N LEU A 93 7.03 -13.20 -7.56
CA LEU A 93 8.30 -13.74 -7.07
C LEU A 93 8.15 -14.02 -5.57
N PRO A 94 8.99 -14.86 -4.95
CA PRO A 94 8.91 -15.14 -3.52
C PRO A 94 8.90 -13.85 -2.68
N GLY A 95 7.80 -13.61 -1.95
CA GLY A 95 7.61 -12.40 -1.14
C GLY A 95 7.43 -11.10 -1.91
N MET A 96 7.23 -11.14 -3.23
CA MET A 96 6.89 -9.97 -4.05
C MET A 96 5.60 -10.21 -4.82
N ARG A 97 4.63 -9.32 -4.64
CA ARG A 97 3.32 -9.45 -5.28
C ARG A 97 2.79 -8.12 -5.80
N PRO A 98 2.24 -8.10 -7.03
CA PRO A 98 1.53 -6.91 -7.50
C PRO A 98 0.28 -6.70 -6.65
N ILE A 99 -0.01 -5.46 -6.30
CA ILE A 99 -1.17 -5.09 -5.50
C ILE A 99 -1.88 -3.87 -6.10
N GLU A 100 -3.17 -3.82 -5.84
CA GLU A 100 -4.00 -2.64 -6.00
C GLU A 100 -4.59 -2.31 -4.63
N LEU A 101 -4.70 -1.03 -4.30
CA LEU A 101 -5.20 -0.56 -3.01
C LEU A 101 -6.57 0.08 -3.17
N ASP A 102 -7.39 -0.04 -2.11
CA ASP A 102 -8.72 0.56 -2.06
C ASP A 102 -8.81 1.67 -1.00
N GLY A 103 -9.58 2.71 -1.30
CA GLY A 103 -9.72 3.90 -0.44
C GLY A 103 -8.39 4.61 -0.18
N LEU A 104 -7.59 4.79 -1.23
CA LEU A 104 -6.28 5.43 -1.14
C LEU A 104 -6.43 6.92 -0.81
N THR A 105 -5.60 7.37 0.14
CA THR A 105 -5.48 8.76 0.53
C THR A 105 -4.01 9.18 0.52
N ALA A 106 -3.77 10.42 0.11
CA ALA A 106 -2.46 11.04 0.11
C ALA A 106 -2.45 12.24 1.05
N GLU A 107 -1.54 12.22 2.02
CA GLU A 107 -1.28 13.35 2.92
C GLU A 107 0.03 14.03 2.50
N PRO A 108 0.00 15.30 2.05
CA PRO A 108 1.21 16.02 1.69
C PRO A 108 2.13 16.22 2.90
N ARG A 109 3.41 15.85 2.75
CA ARG A 109 4.47 16.07 3.75
C ARG A 109 5.72 16.66 3.11
N VAL A 110 6.49 17.39 3.90
CA VAL A 110 7.82 17.84 3.48
C VAL A 110 8.83 16.79 3.91
N ALA A 111 9.56 16.24 2.95
CA ALA A 111 10.68 15.33 3.18
C ALA A 111 12.01 16.00 2.82
N GLY A 112 13.12 15.36 3.19
CA GLY A 112 14.48 15.89 2.96
C GLY A 112 15.01 16.76 4.11
N GLN A 113 16.25 17.22 3.97
CA GLN A 113 16.97 17.95 5.02
C GLN A 113 17.58 19.24 4.45
N GLY A 114 17.59 20.30 5.27
CA GLY A 114 18.18 21.59 4.89
C GLY A 114 17.52 22.17 3.64
N GLU A 115 18.34 22.47 2.64
CA GLU A 115 17.93 23.02 1.34
C GLU A 115 17.39 21.95 0.37
N PHE A 116 17.63 20.66 0.64
CA PHE A 116 17.18 19.55 -0.21
C PHE A 116 15.79 19.04 0.17
N LYS A 117 14.93 19.93 0.63
CA LYS A 117 13.54 19.60 0.96
C LYS A 117 12.72 19.43 -0.31
N TYR A 118 11.78 18.50 -0.27
CA TYR A 118 10.85 18.25 -1.38
C TYR A 118 9.49 17.81 -0.86
N GLN A 119 8.48 17.96 -1.70
CA GLN A 119 7.14 17.46 -1.43
C GLN A 119 7.14 15.93 -1.54
N SER A 120 6.72 15.26 -0.48
CA SER A 120 6.44 13.83 -0.43
C SER A 120 4.99 13.60 -0.01
N TYR A 121 4.55 12.35 -0.04
CA TYR A 121 3.21 11.97 0.40
C TYR A 121 3.30 10.81 1.38
N VAL A 122 2.45 10.84 2.40
CA VAL A 122 2.16 9.67 3.23
C VAL A 122 0.87 9.06 2.69
N PHE A 123 0.98 7.83 2.20
CA PHE A 123 -0.15 7.12 1.63
C PHE A 123 -0.81 6.24 2.68
N ARG A 124 -2.14 6.30 2.73
CA ARG A 124 -2.94 5.38 3.53
C ARG A 124 -4.05 4.78 2.69
N ALA A 125 -4.35 3.51 2.90
CA ALA A 125 -5.44 2.82 2.24
C ALA A 125 -6.27 2.02 3.24
N THR A 126 -7.48 1.62 2.84
CA THR A 126 -8.36 0.80 3.70
C THR A 126 -8.09 -0.70 3.57
N GLY A 127 -7.54 -1.12 2.42
CA GLY A 127 -7.20 -2.52 2.17
C GLY A 127 -6.74 -2.74 0.73
N PHE A 128 -6.74 -4.01 0.32
CA PHE A 128 -6.41 -4.42 -1.05
C PHE A 128 -7.68 -4.49 -1.88
N LYS A 129 -7.62 -3.94 -3.10
CA LYS A 129 -8.71 -4.08 -4.06
C LYS A 129 -8.85 -5.56 -4.43
N GLN A 130 -10.09 -6.04 -4.48
CA GLN A 130 -10.34 -7.42 -4.91
C GLN A 130 -9.93 -7.53 -6.37
N ALA A 131 -9.04 -8.48 -6.69
CA ALA A 131 -8.66 -8.71 -8.07
C ALA A 131 -9.93 -8.98 -8.88
N ALA A 132 -10.23 -8.12 -9.87
CA ALA A 132 -11.28 -8.41 -10.82
C ALA A 132 -10.89 -9.75 -11.46
N SER A 133 -11.66 -10.79 -11.14
CA SER A 133 -11.48 -12.11 -11.71
C SER A 133 -11.42 -11.92 -13.23
N LYS A 134 -10.23 -12.02 -13.84
CA LYS A 134 -10.12 -12.09 -15.29
C LYS A 134 -10.83 -13.37 -15.68
N ALA A 135 -12.13 -13.26 -15.95
CA ALA A 135 -12.91 -14.31 -16.58
C ALA A 135 -12.12 -14.73 -17.83
N SER A 136 -11.56 -15.94 -17.76
CA SER A 136 -10.94 -16.61 -18.88
C SER A 136 -11.90 -16.52 -20.07
N ARG A 137 -11.63 -15.62 -21.02
CA ARG A 137 -12.19 -15.73 -22.35
C ARG A 137 -11.39 -16.83 -23.04
N SER A 138 -11.79 -18.07 -22.80
CA SER A 138 -11.40 -19.21 -23.63
C SER A 138 -11.84 -18.91 -25.06
N GLY A 139 -10.91 -18.46 -25.89
CA GLY A 139 -11.11 -18.31 -27.32
C GLY A 139 -11.41 -19.67 -27.92
N GLY A 140 -12.66 -19.88 -28.32
CA GLY A 140 -13.05 -21.02 -29.12
C GLY A 140 -12.50 -20.85 -30.53
N THR A 141 -11.36 -21.47 -30.83
CA THR A 141 -10.94 -21.72 -32.21
C THR A 141 -11.77 -22.89 -32.74
N SER A 142 -12.81 -22.60 -33.52
CA SER A 142 -13.44 -23.60 -34.38
C SER A 142 -12.79 -23.50 -35.75
N GLU A 143 -11.83 -24.39 -35.99
CA GLU A 143 -11.14 -24.55 -37.26
C GLU A 143 -12.11 -25.14 -38.30
N THR A 144 -12.35 -24.38 -39.37
CA THR A 144 -13.04 -24.81 -40.58
C THR A 144 -12.21 -25.90 -41.28
N ALA A 145 -12.59 -27.17 -41.14
CA ALA A 145 -12.06 -28.26 -41.95
C ALA A 145 -12.97 -28.50 -43.16
N LYS A 146 -12.50 -28.07 -44.33
CA LYS A 146 -12.97 -28.48 -45.66
C LYS A 146 -12.15 -29.71 -46.07
N ALA A 147 -12.79 -30.86 -46.31
CA ALA A 147 -12.47 -31.83 -47.37
C ALA A 147 -13.18 -33.19 -47.16
N ALA A 148 -14.09 -33.55 -48.07
CA ALA A 148 -14.15 -34.81 -48.84
C ALA A 148 -15.49 -34.87 -49.58
#